data_AF-A0A719CYG6-F1
#
_entry.id   AF-A0A719CYG6-F1
#
_cell.length_a   1.000
_cell.length_b   1.000
_cell.length_c   1.000
_cell.angle_alpha   90.00
_cell.angle_beta   90.00
_cell.angle_gamma   90.00
#
_symmetry.space_group_name_H-M   'P 1'
#
loop_
_entity.id
_entity.type
_entity.pdbx_description
1 polymer ?
#
loop_
_entity_poly.entity_id
_entity_poly.type
_entity_poly.pdbx_seq_one_letter_code
_entity_poly.pdbx_strand_id
1 'polypeptide(L)' 'MYRKLLYSFLALPVISVAGTTVYTDSAHTPVNLPPEVQVVLLDGPQQLQDAFFGPLPADPEAAEAAVREHMQS' A
#
# COMPACT_ATOMS: atom_id res chain seq x y z
N MET A 1 -50.61 -7.55 11.21
CA MET A 1 -49.48 -7.65 12.17
C MET A 1 -48.09 -7.54 11.52
N TYR A 2 -47.96 -7.57 10.18
CA TYR A 2 -46.66 -7.52 9.48
C TYR A 2 -46.10 -6.11 9.22
N ARG A 3 -46.95 -5.08 9.13
CA ARG A 3 -46.52 -3.69 8.85
C ARG A 3 -45.65 -3.08 9.95
N LYS A 4 -45.89 -3.44 11.22
CA LYS A 4 -45.05 -2.98 12.35
C LYS A 4 -43.69 -3.69 12.41
N LEU A 5 -43.62 -4.95 11.95
CA LEU A 5 -42.36 -5.69 11.84
C LEU A 5 -41.43 -5.10 10.78
N LEU A 6 -41.99 -4.60 9.67
CA LEU A 6 -41.21 -4.03 8.57
C LEU A 6 -40.47 -2.74 8.98
N TYR A 7 -41.08 -1.91 9.85
CA TYR A 7 -40.40 -0.73 10.40
C TYR A 7 -39.32 -1.06 11.44
N SER A 8 -39.38 -2.25 12.07
CA SER A 8 -38.39 -2.66 13.07
C SER A 8 -37.02 -2.96 12.45
N PHE A 9 -36.97 -3.39 11.19
CA PHE A 9 -35.72 -3.58 10.44
C PHE A 9 -35.09 -2.25 9.99
N LEU A 10 -35.90 -1.19 9.83
CA LEU A 10 -35.42 0.12 9.38
C LEU A 10 -34.69 0.90 10.49
N ALA A 11 -34.88 0.50 11.74
CA ALA A 11 -34.27 1.12 12.92
C ALA A 11 -32.95 0.45 13.36
N LEU A 12 -32.44 -0.53 12.62
CA LEU A 12 -31.16 -1.15 12.93
C LEU A 12 -30.03 -0.17 12.56
N PRO A 13 -29.19 0.27 13.53
CA PRO A 13 -28.04 1.11 13.21
C PRO A 13 -27.07 0.30 12.34
N VAL A 14 -26.70 0.85 11.19
CA VAL A 14 -25.56 0.35 10.42
C VAL A 14 -24.32 0.73 11.21
N ILE A 15 -23.67 -0.27 11.82
CA ILE A 15 -22.37 -0.06 12.46
C ILE A 15 -21.36 0.12 11.32
N SER A 16 -20.91 1.36 11.07
CA SER A 16 -19.77 1.61 10.21
C SER A 16 -18.50 1.60 11.04
N VAL A 17 -17.54 0.74 10.66
CA VAL A 17 -16.18 0.77 11.20
C VAL A 17 -15.34 1.58 10.22
N ALA A 18 -14.79 2.70 10.67
CA ALA A 18 -13.82 3.45 9.87
C ALA A 18 -12.51 2.67 9.82
N GLY A 19 -12.19 2.11 8.65
CA GLY A 19 -10.90 1.46 8.42
C GLY A 19 -9.77 2.49 8.38
N THR A 20 -8.62 2.14 8.95
CA THR A 20 -7.39 2.95 8.84
C THR A 20 -6.42 2.27 7.88
N THR A 21 -5.87 3.04 6.95
CA THR A 21 -4.83 2.57 6.03
C THR A 21 -3.56 3.41 6.23
N VAL A 22 -2.44 2.74 6.47
CA VAL A 22 -1.12 3.34 6.60
C VAL A 22 -0.36 3.13 5.29
N TYR A 23 0.08 4.23 4.69
CA TYR A 23 0.93 4.22 3.50
C TYR A 23 2.37 4.48 3.94
N THR A 24 3.29 3.59 3.61
CA THR A 24 4.69 3.65 4.03
C THR A 24 5.59 2.97 3.02
N ASP A 25 6.89 2.92 3.26
CA ASP A 25 7.85 2.11 2.51
C ASP A 25 8.37 0.95 3.39
N SER A 26 9.19 0.06 2.81
CA SER A 26 9.73 -1.08 3.53
C SER A 26 10.75 -0.67 4.60
N ALA A 27 11.39 0.50 4.47
CA ALA A 27 12.34 1.01 5.45
C ALA A 27 11.64 1.54 6.72
N HIS A 28 10.40 1.99 6.60
CA HIS A 28 9.59 2.55 7.69
C HIS A 28 8.37 1.68 8.01
N THR A 29 8.57 0.37 8.08
CA THR A 29 7.48 -0.57 8.37
C THR A 29 6.95 -0.35 9.80
N PRO A 30 5.66 -0.02 9.98
CA PRO A 30 5.09 0.25 11.29
C PRO A 30 5.00 -1.03 12.12
N VAL A 31 5.20 -0.89 13.43
CA VAL A 31 5.09 -1.98 14.42
C VAL A 31 3.92 -1.73 15.35
N ASN A 32 3.38 -2.80 15.95
CA ASN A 32 2.29 -2.75 16.94
C ASN A 32 0.97 -2.14 16.40
N LEU A 33 0.60 -2.45 15.15
CA LEU A 33 -0.67 -2.02 14.59
C LEU A 33 -1.84 -2.92 15.04
N PRO A 34 -3.03 -2.34 15.28
CA PRO A 34 -4.26 -3.12 15.40
C PRO A 34 -4.50 -3.98 14.14
N PRO A 35 -5.10 -5.18 14.28
CA PRO A 35 -5.29 -6.12 13.16
C PRO A 35 -6.19 -5.58 12.03
N GLU A 36 -7.03 -4.58 12.33
CA GLU A 36 -7.90 -3.90 11.36
C GLU A 36 -7.19 -2.84 10.49
N VAL A 37 -5.93 -2.51 10.80
CA VAL A 37 -5.16 -1.52 10.05
C VAL A 37 -4.52 -2.17 8.82
N GLN A 38 -4.80 -1.62 7.64
CA GLN A 38 -4.16 -2.02 6.41
C GLN A 38 -2.84 -1.25 6.21
N VAL A 39 -1.77 -1.95 5.83
CA VAL A 39 -0.49 -1.33 5.47
C VAL A 39 -0.26 -1.49 3.98
N VAL A 40 0.00 -0.38 3.30
CA VAL A 40 0.33 -0.35 1.87
C VAL A 40 1.76 0.15 1.71
N LEU A 41 2.61 -0.70 1.15
CA LEU A 41 4.00 -0.37 0.82
C LEU A 41 4.07 0.34 -0.53
N LEU A 42 4.71 1.51 -0.56
CA LEU A 42 4.80 2.39 -1.72
C LEU A 42 6.06 2.15 -2.57
N ASP A 43 7.04 1.41 -2.03
CA ASP A 43 8.33 1.17 -2.66
C ASP A 43 8.38 -0.11 -3.50
N GLY A 44 7.23 -0.77 -3.74
CA GLY A 44 7.16 -1.96 -4.61
C GLY A 44 7.83 -1.76 -5.99
N PRO A 45 7.59 -0.65 -6.71
CA PRO A 45 8.29 -0.36 -7.96
C PRO A 45 9.81 -0.16 -7.77
N GLN A 46 10.26 0.41 -6.66
CA GLN A 46 11.69 0.59 -6.39
C GLN A 46 12.35 -0.76 -6.09
N GLN A 47 11.72 -1.61 -5.28
CA GLN A 47 12.20 -2.96 -5.00
C GLN A 47 12.38 -3.80 -6.27
N LEU A 48 11.45 -3.70 -7.23
CA LEU A 48 11.58 -4.39 -8.51
C LEU A 48 12.71 -3.82 -9.37
N GLN A 49 12.90 -2.50 -9.39
CA GLN A 49 14.01 -1.87 -10.10
C GLN A 49 15.36 -2.28 -9.49
N ASP A 50 15.49 -2.25 -8.16
CA ASP A 50 16.71 -2.65 -7.46
C ASP A 50 17.01 -4.15 -7.65
N ALA A 51 15.98 -4.99 -7.71
CA ALA A 51 16.14 -6.42 -7.99
C ALA A 51 16.62 -6.69 -9.43
N PHE A 52 16.24 -5.84 -10.38
CA PHE A 52 16.59 -5.99 -11.78
C PHE A 52 17.94 -5.34 -12.13
N PHE A 53 18.14 -4.08 -11.77
CA PHE A 53 19.32 -3.29 -12.11
C PHE A 53 20.40 -3.28 -11.02
N GLY A 54 20.07 -3.70 -9.80
CA GLY A 54 20.86 -3.36 -8.62
C GLY A 54 20.65 -1.90 -8.18
N PRO A 55 21.32 -1.47 -7.10
CA PRO A 55 21.23 -0.09 -6.63
C PRO A 55 21.82 0.87 -7.68
N LEU A 56 21.01 1.83 -8.12
CA LEU A 56 21.43 2.86 -9.06
C LEU A 56 22.11 4.04 -8.35
N PRO A 57 23.05 4.73 -9.01
CA PRO A 57 23.59 6.00 -8.54
C PRO A 57 22.49 7.05 -8.28
N ALA A 58 22.71 7.91 -7.29
CA ALA A 58 21.80 9.04 -7.05
C ALA A 58 21.90 10.13 -8.13
N ASP A 59 23.03 10.18 -8.85
CA ASP A 59 23.21 11.06 -9.99
C ASP A 59 22.40 10.55 -11.21
N PRO A 60 21.49 11.35 -11.78
CA PRO A 60 20.61 10.90 -12.85
C PRO A 60 21.35 10.47 -14.13
N GLU A 61 22.42 11.17 -14.51
CA GLU A 61 23.18 10.84 -15.73
C GLU A 61 23.93 9.52 -15.56
N ALA A 62 24.56 9.32 -14.39
CA ALA A 62 25.21 8.05 -14.06
C ALA A 62 24.21 6.89 -13.95
N ALA A 63 23.01 7.12 -13.40
CA ALA A 63 21.96 6.11 -13.34
C ALA A 63 21.46 5.70 -14.72
N GLU A 64 21.24 6.66 -15.62
CA GLU A 64 20.84 6.37 -17.00
C GLU A 64 21.92 5.55 -17.73
N ALA A 65 23.19 5.92 -17.58
CA ALA A 65 24.30 5.20 -18.19
C ALA A 65 24.35 3.74 -17.72
N ALA A 66 24.21 3.50 -16.41
CA ALA A 66 24.21 2.16 -15.83
C ALA A 66 23.02 1.31 -16.33
N VAL A 67 21.82 1.89 -16.38
CA VAL A 67 20.62 1.22 -16.92
C VAL A 67 20.82 0.87 -18.40
N ARG A 68 21.33 1.81 -19.20
CA ARG A 68 21.57 1.60 -20.63
C ARG A 68 22.58 0.49 -20.87
N GLU A 69 23.68 0.46 -20.11
CA GLU A 69 24.68 -0.60 -20.17
C GLU A 69 24.05 -1.96 -19.85
N HIS A 70 23.29 -2.05 -18.75
CA HIS A 70 22.62 -3.29 -18.33
C HIS A 70 21.60 -3.79 -19.36
N MET A 71 20.88 -2.89 -20.03
CA MET A 71 19.90 -3.27 -21.05
C MET A 71 20.52 -3.69 -22.39
N GLN A 72 21.82 -3.45 -22.60
CA GLN A 72 22.54 -3.78 -23.84
C GLN A 72 23.29 -5.12 -23.77
N SER A 73 23.38 -5.74 -22.59
CA SER A 73 23.94 -7.09 -22.38
C SER A 73 22.91 -8.19 -22.60
#